data_AF-A0A2G2W857-F1
#
_entry.id   AF-A0A2G2W857-F1
#
_cell.length_a   1.000
_cell.length_b   1.000
_cell.length_c   1.000
_cell.angle_alpha   90.00
_cell.angle_beta   90.00
_cell.angle_gamma   90.00
#
_symmetry.space_group_name_H-M   'P 1'
#
loop_
_entity.id
_entity.type
_entity.pdbx_description
1 polymer ?
#
loop_
_entity_poly.entity_id
_entity_poly.type
_entity_poly.pdbx_seq_one_letter_code
_entity_poly.pdbx_strand_id
1 'polypeptide(L)'
;MSEKALLLGLELHHFRYLESKLRDWCELAALQEAAKKKEMRYRDIKKIEKGIRRHFHDDITVIVIYLDHQKESFHSKGTLGSITAPVDVFSYNSDDAEEKQVIGAL
;
A
#
# COMPACT_ATOMS: atom_id res chain seq x y z
N MET A 1 -30.49 -10.33 -25.51
CA MET A 1 -29.36 -9.98 -24.63
C MET A 1 -28.92 -11.27 -23.94
N SER A 2 -27.66 -11.71 -24.09
CA SER A 2 -27.21 -12.99 -23.51
C SER A 2 -26.80 -12.82 -22.04
N GLU A 3 -26.95 -13.89 -21.27
CA GLU A 3 -26.62 -13.96 -19.83
C GLU A 3 -25.19 -13.48 -19.50
N LYS A 4 -24.23 -13.69 -20.41
CA LYS A 4 -22.85 -13.18 -20.29
C LYS A 4 -22.77 -11.65 -20.24
N ALA A 5 -23.64 -10.94 -20.96
CA ALA A 5 -23.67 -9.48 -20.94
C ALA A 5 -24.23 -8.93 -19.61
N LEU A 6 -25.14 -9.66 -18.96
CA LEU A 6 -25.66 -9.30 -17.63
C LEU A 6 -24.58 -9.50 -16.55
N LEU A 7 -23.82 -10.60 -16.63
CA LEU A 7 -22.76 -10.91 -15.67
C LEU A 7 -21.63 -9.87 -15.70
N LEU A 8 -21.14 -9.52 -16.90
CA LEU A 8 -20.17 -8.44 -17.10
C LEU A 8 -20.70 -7.08 -16.62
N GLY A 9 -21.99 -6.81 -16.82
CA GLY A 9 -22.63 -5.58 -16.35
C GLY A 9 -22.63 -5.46 -14.82
N LEU A 10 -22.91 -6.56 -14.11
CA LEU A 10 -22.88 -6.60 -12.65
C LEU A 10 -21.46 -6.47 -12.10
N GLU A 11 -20.48 -7.11 -12.74
CA GLU A 11 -19.08 -7.05 -12.35
C GLU A 11 -18.50 -5.64 -12.53
N LEU A 12 -18.79 -4.99 -13.66
CA LEU A 12 -18.45 -3.59 -13.90
C LEU A 12 -19.16 -2.64 -12.93
N HIS A 13 -20.42 -2.89 -12.59
CA HIS A 13 -21.14 -2.08 -11.61
C HIS A 13 -20.53 -2.21 -10.21
N HIS A 14 -20.14 -3.43 -9.81
CA HIS A 14 -19.46 -3.68 -8.55
C HIS A 14 -18.12 -2.93 -8.49
N PHE A 15 -17.32 -3.02 -9.54
CA PHE A 15 -16.03 -2.33 -9.62
C PHE A 15 -16.20 -0.81 -9.55
N ARG A 16 -17.12 -0.22 -10.33
CA ARG A 16 -17.43 1.22 -10.29
C ARG A 16 -17.92 1.67 -8.92
N TYR A 17 -18.74 0.86 -8.26
CA TYR A 17 -19.19 1.12 -6.90
C TYR A 17 -18.03 1.13 -5.91
N LEU A 18 -17.12 0.15 -6.01
CA LEU A 18 -15.94 0.05 -5.16
C LEU A 18 -15.01 1.24 -5.36
N GLU A 19 -14.75 1.64 -6.61
CA GLU A 19 -13.93 2.82 -6.93
C GLU A 19 -14.55 4.12 -6.37
N SER A 20 -15.86 4.31 -6.50
CA SER A 20 -16.55 5.47 -5.94
C SER A 20 -16.41 5.50 -4.42
N LYS A 21 -16.61 4.36 -3.77
CA LYS A 21 -16.51 4.24 -2.32
C LYS A 21 -15.09 4.47 -1.81
N LEU A 22 -14.09 3.94 -2.52
CA LEU A 22 -12.69 4.16 -2.20
C LEU A 22 -12.29 5.63 -2.37
N ARG A 23 -12.76 6.30 -3.44
CA ARG A 23 -12.53 7.72 -3.64
C ARG A 23 -13.04 8.55 -2.45
N ASP A 24 -14.30 8.36 -2.07
CA ASP A 24 -14.91 9.11 -0.96
C ASP A 24 -14.20 8.82 0.37
N TRP A 25 -13.83 7.56 0.60
CA TRP A 25 -13.13 7.15 1.82
C TRP A 25 -11.73 7.75 1.90
N CYS A 26 -10.98 7.70 0.80
CA CYS A 26 -9.63 8.26 0.73
C CYS A 26 -9.61 9.78 0.91
N GLU A 27 -10.57 10.50 0.33
CA GLU A 27 -10.72 11.95 0.54
C GLU A 27 -10.98 12.27 2.01
N LEU A 28 -11.90 11.54 2.64
CA LEU A 28 -12.22 11.69 4.07
C LEU A 28 -10.98 11.45 4.94
N ALA A 29 -10.29 10.33 4.74
CA ALA A 29 -9.11 9.96 5.50
C ALA A 29 -7.99 10.99 5.34
N ALA A 30 -7.71 11.42 4.11
CA ALA A 30 -6.65 12.39 3.85
C ALA A 30 -6.96 13.77 4.44
N LEU A 31 -8.21 14.23 4.36
CA LEU A 31 -8.64 15.49 5.00
C LEU A 31 -8.61 15.40 6.53
N GLN A 32 -8.94 14.25 7.11
CA GLN A 32 -8.80 14.05 8.56
C GLN A 32 -7.34 14.15 9.01
N GLU A 33 -6.42 13.52 8.29
CA GLU A 33 -4.98 13.59 8.61
C GLU A 33 -4.42 15.00 8.44
N ALA A 34 -4.81 15.71 7.37
CA ALA A 34 -4.44 17.11 7.18
C ALA A 34 -4.99 18.01 8.31
N ALA A 35 -6.24 17.80 8.71
CA ALA A 35 -6.86 18.54 9.81
C ALA A 35 -6.12 18.30 11.14
N LYS A 36 -5.79 17.03 11.44
CA LYS A 36 -5.06 16.64 12.66
C LYS A 36 -3.69 17.30 12.74
N LYS A 37 -2.92 17.30 11.64
CA LYS A 37 -1.59 17.94 11.58
C LYS A 37 -1.61 19.45 11.78
N LYS A 38 -2.74 20.09 11.52
CA LYS A 38 -2.94 21.54 11.70
C LYS A 38 -3.74 21.88 12.96
N GLU A 39 -4.06 20.89 13.80
CA GLU A 39 -4.93 21.05 14.97
C GLU A 39 -6.28 21.71 14.65
N MET A 40 -6.83 21.39 13.48
CA MET A 40 -8.11 21.89 12.99
C MET A 40 -9.16 20.78 12.99
N ARG A 41 -10.44 21.16 12.92
CA ARG A 41 -11.52 20.19 12.73
C ARG A 41 -11.70 19.92 11.25
N TYR A 42 -12.10 18.69 10.92
CA TYR A 42 -12.46 18.29 9.55
C TYR A 42 -13.43 19.29 8.87
N ARG A 43 -14.44 19.77 9.62
CA ARG A 43 -15.41 20.74 9.10
C ARG A 43 -14.80 22.08 8.70
N ASP A 44 -13.70 22.48 9.35
CA ASP A 44 -13.04 23.76 9.10
C ASP A 44 -12.13 23.61 7.88
N ILE A 45 -11.33 22.53 7.78
CA ILE A 45 -10.47 22.28 6.60
C ILE A 45 -11.27 22.07 5.32
N LYS A 46 -12.44 21.42 5.41
CA LYS A 46 -13.34 21.17 4.27
C LYS A 46 -13.95 22.45 3.69
N LYS A 47 -14.10 23.49 4.52
CA LYS A 47 -14.72 24.78 4.13
C LYS A 47 -13.71 25.80 3.62
N ILE A 48 -12.42 25.48 3.61
CA ILE A 48 -11.40 26.41 3.14
C ILE A 48 -11.59 26.66 1.64
N GLU A 49 -11.81 27.92 1.29
CA GLU A 49 -12.05 28.34 -0.09
C GLU A 49 -10.82 28.18 -0.99
N LYS A 50 -11.08 27.96 -2.29
CA LYS A 50 -10.04 27.88 -3.31
C LYS A 50 -9.25 29.20 -3.32
N GLY A 51 -7.94 29.13 -3.08
CA GLY A 51 -7.05 30.30 -3.02
C GLY A 51 -6.27 30.40 -1.70
N ILE A 52 -6.92 30.09 -0.56
CA ILE A 52 -6.26 30.09 0.75
C ILE A 52 -5.87 28.69 1.25
N ARG A 53 -6.37 27.62 0.60
CA ARG A 53 -6.07 26.20 0.93
C ARG A 53 -4.60 25.92 1.21
N ARG A 54 -3.67 26.48 0.42
CA ARG A 54 -2.21 26.27 0.54
C ARG A 54 -1.57 26.74 1.85
N HIS A 55 -2.22 27.64 2.60
CA HIS A 55 -1.77 28.00 3.95
C HIS A 55 -1.98 26.86 4.97
N PHE A 56 -2.89 25.93 4.64
CA PHE A 56 -3.30 24.82 5.47
C PHE A 56 -2.77 23.49 4.91
N HIS A 57 -2.85 23.30 3.59
CA HIS A 57 -2.34 22.14 2.85
C HIS A 57 -2.13 22.49 1.37
N ASP A 58 -1.01 22.07 0.76
CA ASP A 58 -0.73 22.31 -0.67
C ASP A 58 -1.72 21.54 -1.57
N ASP A 59 -1.46 20.26 -1.77
CA ASP A 59 -2.28 19.34 -2.54
C ASP A 59 -2.38 18.00 -1.81
N ILE A 60 -3.57 17.41 -1.82
CA ILE A 60 -3.82 16.08 -1.26
C ILE A 60 -3.82 15.10 -2.42
N THR A 61 -2.80 14.24 -2.47
CA THR A 61 -2.71 13.16 -3.45
C THR A 61 -2.98 11.84 -2.76
N VAL A 62 -3.89 11.05 -3.33
CA VAL A 62 -4.20 9.69 -2.85
C VAL A 62 -3.82 8.70 -3.95
N ILE A 63 -2.97 7.74 -3.61
CA ILE A 63 -2.59 6.64 -4.49
C ILE A 63 -3.26 5.37 -3.96
N VAL A 64 -4.07 4.71 -4.78
CA VAL A 64 -4.72 3.44 -4.44
C VAL A 64 -4.07 2.33 -5.26
N ILE A 65 -3.50 1.34 -4.58
CA ILE A 65 -2.86 0.18 -5.20
C ILE A 65 -3.74 -1.05 -4.94
N TYR A 66 -4.20 -1.69 -6.01
CA TYR A 66 -4.89 -2.97 -5.92
C TYR A 66 -3.87 -4.08 -6.16
N LEU A 67 -3.70 -4.95 -5.18
CA LEU A 67 -2.86 -6.14 -5.30
C LEU A 67 -3.78 -7.34 -5.48
N ASP A 68 -3.76 -7.94 -6.67
CA ASP A 68 -4.44 -9.21 -6.89
C ASP A 68 -3.55 -10.32 -6.32
N HIS A 69 -4.03 -10.96 -5.26
CA HIS A 69 -3.38 -12.14 -4.72
C HIS A 69 -3.78 -13.32 -5.61
N GLN A 70 -3.06 -13.51 -6.72
CA GLN A 70 -3.11 -14.79 -7.41
C GLN A 70 -2.68 -15.86 -6.41
N LYS A 71 -3.63 -16.69 -5.99
CA LYS A 71 -3.34 -17.91 -5.23
C LYS A 71 -2.58 -18.83 -6.18
N GLU A 72 -1.26 -18.65 -6.25
CA GLU A 72 -0.40 -19.66 -6.83
C GLU A 72 -0.61 -20.92 -5.99
N SER A 73 -1.32 -21.89 -6.58
CA SER A 73 -1.28 -23.26 -6.13
C SER A 73 0.19 -23.67 -6.23
N PHE A 74 0.89 -23.70 -5.10
CA PHE A 74 2.27 -24.15 -5.01
C PHE A 74 2.37 -25.64 -5.31
N HIS A 75 2.18 -26.02 -6.56
CA HIS A 75 2.58 -27.32 -7.10
C HIS A 75 3.91 -27.15 -7.84
N SER A 76 4.96 -27.41 -7.05
CA SER A 76 6.27 -27.95 -7.44
C SER A 76 7.17 -27.19 -8.43
N LYS A 77 8.38 -26.90 -7.92
CA LYS A 77 9.69 -26.91 -8.58
C LYS A 77 9.93 -25.90 -9.71
N GLY A 78 10.69 -24.86 -9.35
CA GLY A 78 11.77 -24.35 -10.20
C GLY A 78 11.55 -22.95 -10.76
N THR A 79 12.49 -22.07 -10.40
CA THR A 79 12.96 -20.92 -11.20
C THR A 79 12.13 -19.63 -11.12
N LEU A 80 12.66 -18.75 -10.26
CA LEU A 80 12.83 -17.30 -10.44
C LEU A 80 11.58 -16.40 -10.39
N GLY A 81 11.41 -15.71 -9.26
CA GLY A 81 10.74 -14.41 -9.25
C GLY A 81 9.95 -14.01 -7.99
N SER A 82 9.76 -14.91 -7.02
CA SER A 82 8.79 -14.68 -5.94
C SER A 82 9.46 -14.48 -4.58
N ILE A 83 9.31 -13.26 -4.03
CA ILE A 83 9.34 -12.90 -2.60
C ILE A 83 10.55 -13.33 -1.77
N THR A 84 11.76 -12.92 -2.18
CA THR A 84 12.81 -12.69 -1.17
C THR A 84 12.80 -11.21 -0.83
N ALA A 85 12.23 -10.86 0.33
CA ALA A 85 12.38 -9.52 0.88
C ALA A 85 13.89 -9.22 1.00
N PRO A 86 14.35 -8.02 0.59
CA PRO A 86 15.75 -7.65 0.76
C PRO A 86 16.13 -7.75 2.24
N VAL A 87 17.38 -8.12 2.50
CA VAL A 87 17.92 -8.17 3.87
C VAL A 87 17.70 -6.81 4.54
N ASP A 88 16.98 -6.82 5.66
CA ASP A 88 16.71 -5.60 6.42
C ASP A 88 18.00 -5.08 7.10
N VAL A 89 18.15 -3.76 7.13
CA VAL A 89 19.36 -3.06 7.61
C VAL A 89 19.71 -3.43 9.06
N PHE A 90 18.71 -3.82 9.86
CA PHE A 90 18.90 -4.21 11.26
C PHE A 90 19.38 -5.66 11.45
N SER A 91 19.51 -6.46 10.38
CA SER A 91 19.96 -7.85 10.45
C SER A 91 21.47 -8.04 10.25
N TYR A 92 22.26 -6.96 10.22
CA TYR A 92 23.72 -7.04 10.06
C TYR A 92 24.39 -7.37 11.41
N ASN A 93 24.44 -8.66 11.75
CA ASN A 93 25.23 -9.14 12.88
C ASN A 93 26.72 -9.02 12.52
N SER A 94 27.44 -8.15 13.24
CA SER A 94 28.87 -7.90 13.04
C SER A 94 29.73 -8.74 13.98
N ASP A 95 29.49 -10.06 14.04
CA ASP A 95 30.24 -10.96 14.90
C ASP A 95 31.05 -11.96 14.06
N ASP A 96 32.11 -11.45 13.41
CA ASP A 96 33.17 -12.28 12.82
C ASP A 96 34.52 -11.87 13.42
N ALA A 97 34.81 -12.36 14.62
CA ALA A 97 36.18 -12.48 15.11
C ALA A 97 36.34 -13.75 15.96
N GLU A 98 37.17 -14.65 15.43
CA GLU A 98 37.83 -15.78 16.08
C GLU A 98 37.15 -17.16 16.03
N GLU A 99 37.52 -17.93 15.00
CA GLU A 99 37.91 -19.33 15.21
C GLU A 99 39.01 -19.73 14.20
N LYS A 100 40.27 -19.75 14.63
CA LYS A 100 41.35 -20.46 13.90
C LYS A 100 41.60 -21.82 14.56
N GLN A 101 41.09 -22.84 13.86
CA GLN A 101 41.48 -24.25 13.82
C GLN A 101 42.69 -24.67 14.68
N VAL A 102 42.42 -25.55 15.64
CA VAL A 102 43.41 -26.48 16.21
C VAL A 102 43.24 -27.82 15.51
N ILE A 103 44.10 -28.17 14.53
CA ILE A 103 44.44 -29.57 14.24
C ILE A 103 45.85 -29.67 13.63
N GLY A 104 46.76 -30.41 14.29
CA GLY A 104 47.84 -31.14 13.61
C GLY A 104 49.29 -30.78 13.94
N ALA A 105 49.74 -31.05 15.17
CA ALA A 105 51.15 -31.31 15.45
C ALA A 105 51.27 -32.53 16.38
N LEU A 106 51.68 -33.66 15.81
CA LEU A 106 52.62 -34.67 16.35
C LEU A 106 52.77 -35.81 15.33
#